data_AF-A0A0P0V7W3-F1
#
_entry.id   AF-A0A0P0V7W3-F1
#
_cell.length_a   1.000
_cell.length_b   1.000
_cell.length_c   1.000
_cell.angle_alpha   90.00
_cell.angle_beta   90.00
_cell.angle_gamma   90.00
#
_symmetry.space_group_name_H-M   'P 1'
#
loop_
_entity.id
_entity.type
_entity.pdbx_description
1 polymer ?
#
loop_
_entity_poly.entity_id
_entity_poly.type
_entity_poly.pdbx_seq_one_letter_code
_entity_poly.pdbx_strand_id
1 'polypeptide(L)'
;MSPKKLAVIYPPPGMIGHLVSTVELGKLLVPHGIDVTIVLGGQDDGGAAATASFLADAAATNPELSFHRLPQPTLPCNVPADDYVSRSGLRVCTGFRPRSM
;
A
#
# COMPACT_ATOMS: atom_id res chain seq x y z
N MET A 1 15.85 -7.36 28.12
CA MET A 1 15.49 -7.59 26.71
C MET A 1 15.95 -6.38 25.91
N SER A 2 16.77 -6.57 24.88
CA SER A 2 17.09 -5.49 23.95
C SER A 2 15.82 -5.09 23.18
N PRO A 3 15.61 -3.79 22.89
CA PRO A 3 14.49 -3.38 22.07
C PRO A 3 14.62 -4.02 20.68
N LYS A 4 13.55 -4.67 20.21
CA LYS A 4 13.47 -5.12 18.83
C LYS A 4 13.41 -3.88 17.94
N LYS A 5 14.18 -3.89 16.85
CA LYS A 5 14.11 -2.81 15.84
C LYS A 5 12.86 -3.03 15.01
N LEU A 6 12.16 -1.95 14.65
CA LEU A 6 10.98 -2.00 13.80
C LEU A 6 11.32 -1.39 12.44
N ALA A 7 10.98 -2.09 11.37
CA ALA A 7 11.03 -1.60 10.00
C ALA A 7 9.61 -1.53 9.43
N VAL A 8 9.20 -0.34 8.99
CA VAL A 8 7.92 -0.13 8.31
C VAL A 8 8.21 0.15 6.84
N ILE A 9 7.70 -0.69 5.94
CA ILE A 9 7.97 -0.61 4.51
C ILE A 9 6.67 -0.28 3.78
N TYR A 10 6.73 0.80 2.99
CA TYR A 10 5.65 1.25 2.12
C TYR A 10 5.98 0.86 0.67
N PRO A 11 5.52 -0.29 0.17
CA PRO A 11 5.70 -0.65 -1.24
C PRO A 11 5.02 0.37 -2.16
N PRO A 12 5.69 0.82 -3.23
CA PRO A 12 5.07 1.66 -4.24
C PRO A 12 3.84 0.96 -4.87
N PRO A 13 2.71 1.67 -5.06
CA PRO A 13 1.55 1.13 -5.77
C PRO A 13 1.83 0.94 -7.27
N GLY A 14 0.93 0.27 -7.98
CA GLY A 14 0.91 0.15 -9.44
C GLY A 14 1.32 -1.23 -9.97
N MET A 15 2.19 -1.97 -9.27
CA MET A 15 2.65 -3.29 -9.73
C MET A 15 2.82 -4.24 -8.55
N ILE A 16 2.23 -5.44 -8.66
CA ILE A 16 2.36 -6.49 -7.65
C ILE A 16 3.81 -6.89 -7.39
N GLY A 17 4.71 -6.75 -8.39
CA GLY A 17 6.13 -7.06 -8.24
C GLY A 17 6.85 -6.27 -7.13
N HIS A 18 6.43 -5.03 -6.86
CA HIS A 18 6.97 -4.26 -5.73
C HIS A 18 6.52 -4.85 -4.40
N LEU A 19 5.29 -5.34 -4.32
CA LEU A 19 4.78 -6.00 -3.12
C LEU A 19 5.50 -7.35 -2.89
N VAL A 20 5.66 -8.18 -3.92
CA VAL A 20 6.38 -9.46 -3.81
C VAL A 20 7.80 -9.26 -3.30
N SER A 21 8.55 -8.34 -3.93
CA SER A 21 9.91 -8.02 -3.50
C SER A 21 9.98 -7.44 -2.09
N THR A 22 8.98 -6.66 -1.68
CA THR A 22 8.87 -6.14 -0.31
C THR A 22 8.65 -7.25 0.72
N VAL A 23 7.83 -8.26 0.39
CA VAL A 23 7.62 -9.44 1.26
C VAL A 23 8.91 -10.25 1.39
N GLU A 24 9.59 -10.53 0.28
CA GLU A 24 10.87 -11.26 0.31
C GLU A 24 11.96 -10.49 1.05
N LEU A 25 12.01 -9.16 0.89
CA LEU A 25 12.87 -8.30 1.70
C LEU A 25 12.53 -8.41 3.20
N GLY A 26 11.24 -8.37 3.54
CA GLY A 26 10.77 -8.50 4.92
C GLY A 26 11.20 -9.81 5.56
N LYS A 27 11.04 -10.94 4.85
CA LYS A 27 11.49 -12.27 5.28
C LYS A 27 12.97 -12.30 5.61
N LEU A 28 13.80 -11.61 4.83
CA LEU A 28 15.24 -11.56 5.09
C LEU A 28 15.59 -10.73 6.33
N LEU A 29 14.76 -9.75 6.71
CA LEU A 29 15.02 -8.89 7.87
C LEU A 29 14.63 -9.54 9.21
N VAL A 30 13.59 -10.39 9.23
CA VAL A 30 13.09 -11.00 10.48
C VAL A 30 14.15 -11.82 11.23
N PRO A 31 14.95 -12.69 10.58
CA PRO A 31 16.03 -13.44 11.23
C PRO A 31 17.08 -12.55 11.91
N HIS A 32 17.19 -11.28 11.52
CA HIS A 32 18.08 -10.31 12.13
C HIS A 32 17.49 -9.60 13.36
N GLY A 33 16.34 -10.07 13.86
CA GLY A 33 15.65 -9.50 15.03
C GLY A 33 14.97 -8.16 14.74
N ILE A 34 14.65 -7.91 13.47
CA ILE A 34 13.88 -6.75 13.02
C ILE A 34 12.43 -7.18 12.86
N ASP A 35 11.53 -6.50 13.57
CA ASP A 35 10.10 -6.63 13.36
C ASP A 35 9.72 -5.85 12.10
N VAL A 36 8.99 -6.47 11.18
CA VAL A 36 8.72 -5.90 9.85
C VAL A 36 7.22 -5.73 9.66
N THR A 37 6.84 -4.50 9.31
CA THR A 37 5.47 -4.12 9.00
C THR A 37 5.40 -3.61 7.57
N ILE A 38 4.57 -4.25 6.73
CA ILE A 38 4.33 -3.88 5.34
C ILE A 38 3.01 -3.14 5.26
N VAL A 39 3.04 -1.89 4.78
CA VAL A 39 1.88 -1.00 4.74
C VAL A 39 1.47 -0.70 3.31
N LEU A 40 0.31 -1.21 2.91
CA LEU A 40 -0.24 -1.00 1.57
C LEU A 40 -1.18 0.20 1.55
N GLY A 41 -1.02 1.07 0.55
CA GLY A 41 -1.95 2.15 0.28
C GLY A 41 -3.30 1.63 -0.24
N GLY A 42 -4.38 2.34 0.07
CA GLY A 42 -5.73 2.02 -0.40
C GLY A 42 -6.04 2.43 -1.84
N GLN A 43 -5.04 2.64 -2.71
CA GLN A 43 -5.30 3.01 -4.09
C GLN A 43 -5.81 1.80 -4.88
N ASP A 44 -6.97 1.95 -5.52
CA ASP A 44 -7.52 0.98 -6.45
C ASP A 44 -6.91 1.22 -7.84
N ASP A 45 -5.77 0.62 -8.10
CA ASP A 45 -5.09 0.66 -9.41
C ASP A 45 -5.59 -0.44 -10.35
N GLY A 46 -6.79 -0.99 -10.13
CA GLY A 46 -7.36 -2.08 -10.91
C GLY A 46 -6.74 -3.45 -10.61
N GLY A 47 -5.64 -3.49 -9.86
CA GLY A 47 -4.99 -4.70 -9.35
C GLY A 47 -5.42 -5.08 -7.93
N ALA A 48 -6.44 -4.41 -7.37
CA ALA A 48 -6.81 -4.53 -5.96
C ALA A 48 -7.14 -5.98 -5.56
N ALA A 49 -7.84 -6.74 -6.41
CA ALA A 49 -8.21 -8.12 -6.12
C ALA A 49 -7.00 -9.07 -6.10
N ALA A 50 -6.12 -9.00 -7.12
CA ALA A 50 -4.91 -9.81 -7.17
C ALA A 50 -3.95 -9.46 -6.03
N THR A 51 -3.82 -8.17 -5.71
CA THR A 51 -3.03 -7.68 -4.59
C THR A 51 -3.59 -8.17 -3.25
N ALA A 52 -4.91 -8.14 -3.06
CA ALA A 52 -5.56 -8.64 -1.86
C ALA A 52 -5.39 -10.15 -1.69
N SER A 53 -5.53 -10.93 -2.78
CA SER A 53 -5.29 -12.38 -2.75
C SER A 53 -3.84 -12.69 -2.37
N PHE A 54 -2.87 -12.05 -3.03
CA PHE A 54 -1.47 -12.24 -2.69
C PHE A 54 -1.16 -11.83 -1.25
N LEU A 55 -1.76 -10.73 -0.76
CA LEU A 55 -1.57 -10.28 0.62
C LEU A 55 -2.10 -11.30 1.62
N ALA A 56 -3.26 -11.91 1.36
CA ALA A 56 -3.83 -12.95 2.21
C ALA A 56 -2.92 -14.18 2.27
N ASP A 57 -2.40 -14.63 1.12
CA ASP A 57 -1.48 -15.76 1.03
C ASP A 57 -0.14 -15.45 1.73
N ALA A 58 0.39 -14.23 1.53
CA ALA A 58 1.61 -13.78 2.16
C ALA A 58 1.46 -13.68 3.69
N ALA A 59 0.34 -13.15 4.19
CA ALA A 59 0.06 -13.08 5.62
C ALA A 59 -0.11 -14.47 6.25
N ALA A 60 -0.76 -15.40 5.55
CA ALA A 60 -0.92 -16.78 6.03
C ALA A 60 0.42 -17.55 6.07
N THR A 61 1.31 -17.29 5.10
CA THR A 61 2.60 -17.99 4.99
C THR A 61 3.68 -17.40 5.90
N ASN A 62 3.56 -16.12 6.26
CA ASN A 62 4.59 -15.37 7.00
C ASN A 62 3.98 -14.71 8.25
N PRO A 63 3.61 -15.48 9.29
CA PRO A 63 3.01 -14.96 10.51
C PRO A 63 3.94 -14.02 11.31
N GLU A 64 5.24 -14.06 11.03
CA GLU A 64 6.25 -13.16 11.61
C GLU A 64 6.25 -11.76 11.00
N LEU A 65 5.57 -11.57 9.85
CA LEU A 65 5.41 -10.28 9.19
C LEU A 65 4.04 -9.68 9.53
N SER A 66 4.01 -8.38 9.81
CA SER A 66 2.77 -7.63 9.98
C SER A 66 2.35 -6.95 8.69
N PHE A 67 1.08 -7.09 8.33
CA PHE A 67 0.52 -6.51 7.11
C PHE A 67 -0.62 -5.55 7.44
N HIS A 68 -0.54 -4.33 6.93
CA HIS A 68 -1.57 -3.31 7.14
C HIS A 68 -2.01 -2.71 5.82
N ARG A 69 -3.31 -2.74 5.56
CA ARG A 69 -3.92 -2.04 4.43
C ARG A 69 -4.54 -0.75 4.92
N LEU A 70 -4.06 0.38 4.40
CA LEU A 70 -4.64 1.68 4.70
C LEU A 70 -5.95 1.87 3.94
N PRO A 71 -6.94 2.58 4.52
CA PRO A 71 -8.16 2.92 3.82
C PRO A 71 -7.85 3.81 2.61
N GLN A 72 -8.68 3.72 1.59
CA GLN A 72 -8.61 4.64 0.45
C GLN A 72 -8.91 6.06 0.95
N PRO A 73 -8.03 7.04 0.70
CA PRO A 73 -8.30 8.42 1.11
C PRO A 73 -9.44 8.98 0.27
N THR A 74 -10.53 9.40 0.93
CA THR A 74 -11.58 10.22 0.33
C THR A 74 -11.12 11.67 0.37
N LEU A 75 -10.62 12.20 -0.74
CA LEU A 75 -10.30 13.61 -0.81
C LEU A 75 -11.54 14.45 -1.10
N PRO A 76 -11.72 15.59 -0.42
CA PRO A 76 -12.76 16.55 -0.76
C PRO A 76 -12.56 17.03 -2.20
N CYS A 77 -13.60 16.97 -3.01
CA CYS A 77 -13.54 17.36 -4.42
C CYS A 77 -13.35 18.87 -4.65
N ASN A 78 -13.46 19.68 -3.60
CA ASN A 78 -13.40 21.14 -3.67
C ASN A 78 -12.27 21.66 -2.77
N VAL A 79 -11.03 21.34 -3.13
CA VAL A 79 -9.86 22.01 -2.56
C VAL A 79 -9.46 23.12 -3.54
N PRO A 80 -9.31 24.37 -3.11
CA PRO A 80 -8.80 25.44 -3.96
C PRO A 80 -7.52 25.00 -4.67
N ALA A 81 -7.37 25.34 -5.94
CA ALA A 81 -6.28 24.86 -6.80
C ALA A 81 -4.87 25.19 -6.26
N ASP A 82 -4.75 26.19 -5.39
CA ASP A 82 -3.49 26.59 -4.75
C ASP A 82 -3.11 25.75 -3.54
N ASP A 83 -3.94 24.79 -3.11
CA ASP A 83 -3.60 23.94 -1.97
C ASP A 83 -2.60 22.83 -2.37
N TYR A 84 -1.58 22.62 -1.53
CA TYR A 84 -0.46 21.70 -1.77
C TYR A 84 -0.94 20.26 -2.02
N VAL A 85 -2.09 19.91 -1.45
CA VAL A 85 -2.74 18.61 -1.60
C VAL A 85 -3.08 18.29 -3.05
N SER A 86 -3.51 19.29 -3.84
CA SER A 86 -3.87 19.13 -5.26
C SER A 86 -2.68 18.79 -6.16
N ARG A 87 -1.45 19.17 -5.77
CA ARG A 87 -0.23 18.90 -6.58
C ARG A 87 0.26 17.46 -6.47
N SER A 88 -0.23 16.68 -5.51
CA SER A 88 0.30 15.34 -5.19
C SER A 88 0.04 14.25 -6.24
N GLY A 89 -0.46 14.58 -7.44
CA GLY A 89 -0.68 13.61 -8.52
C GLY A 89 -1.78 12.59 -8.20
N LEU A 90 -2.45 12.74 -7.06
CA LEU A 90 -3.65 12.01 -6.78
C LEU A 90 -4.70 12.49 -7.78
N ARG A 91 -5.09 11.61 -8.70
CA ARG A 91 -6.13 11.83 -9.71
C ARG A 91 -7.49 11.94 -8.99
N VAL A 92 -7.65 13.01 -8.24
CA VAL A 92 -8.85 13.38 -7.51
C VAL A 92 -9.70 14.12 -8.53
N CYS A 93 -10.92 13.65 -8.77
CA CYS A 93 -11.93 14.32 -9.60
C CYS A 93 -11.88 14.18 -11.14
N THR A 94 -11.23 13.19 -11.75
CA THR A 94 -11.69 12.78 -13.09
C THR A 94 -12.88 11.84 -12.91
N GLY A 95 -14.05 12.43 -12.66
CA GLY A 95 -15.32 11.75 -12.86
C GLY A 95 -15.35 11.26 -14.31
N PHE A 96 -15.10 9.97 -14.50
CA PHE A 96 -15.27 9.30 -15.77
C PHE A 96 -16.78 9.27 -16.03
N ARG A 97 -17.31 10.34 -16.63
CA ARG A 97 -18.68 10.40 -17.10
C ARG A 97 -18.70 9.53 -18.36
N PRO A 98 -19.35 8.35 -18.36
CA PRO A 98 -19.49 7.59 -19.59
C PRO A 98 -20.31 8.47 -20.54
N ARG A 99 -19.76 8.74 -21.72
CA ARG A 99 -20.49 9.45 -22.77
C ARG A 99 -21.56 8.49 -23.27
N SER A 100 -22.81 8.75 -22.90
CA SER A 100 -23.98 8.12 -23.49
C SER A 100 -23.98 8.40 -24.99
N MET A 101 -23.75 7.38 -25.81
CA MET A 101 -24.18 7.33 -27.20
C MET A 101 -24.29 5.87 -27.65
#